data_AF-A0A1F6WZF5-F1
#
_entry.id   AF-A0A1F6WZF5-F1
#
_cell.length_a   1.000
_cell.length_b   1.000
_cell.length_c   1.000
_cell.angle_alpha   90.00
_cell.angle_beta   90.00
_cell.angle_gamma   90.00
#
_symmetry.space_group_name_H-M   'P 1'
#
loop_
_entity.id
_entity.type
_entity.pdbx_description
1 polymer ?
#
loop_
_entity_poly.entity_id
_entity_poly.type
_entity_poly.pdbx_seq_one_letter_code
_entity_poly.pdbx_strand_id
1 'polypeptide(L)'
;MLSFKANKTVQLFSSPVSRAIESAEIISHITGLDYNFLEELGLNCSDGDKIKNVILDKILTLTNGEIVVMVSHLPNISGVIVSFDCGKPEIRWIGTGEAIVLNFGGKKVVRAHKL
;
A
#
# COMPACT_ATOMS: atom_id res chain seq x y z
N MET A 1 -4.38 -13.48 32.66
CA MET A 1 -3.35 -13.19 31.63
C MET A 1 -4.07 -13.07 30.29
N LEU A 2 -4.38 -11.85 29.84
CA LEU A 2 -4.98 -11.62 28.52
C LEU A 2 -3.85 -11.52 27.51
N SER A 3 -3.58 -12.63 26.81
CA SER A 3 -2.72 -12.64 25.64
C SER A 3 -3.48 -11.97 24.49
N PHE A 4 -3.21 -10.70 24.23
CA PHE A 4 -3.61 -10.07 22.97
C PHE A 4 -2.59 -10.47 21.91
N LYS A 5 -2.80 -11.65 21.30
CA LYS A 5 -2.09 -12.00 20.06
C LYS A 5 -2.75 -11.19 18.95
N ALA A 6 -2.16 -10.06 18.59
CA ALA A 6 -2.56 -9.32 17.40
C ALA A 6 -2.15 -10.16 16.17
N ASN A 7 -3.08 -11.00 15.70
CA ASN A 7 -2.89 -11.84 14.53
C ASN A 7 -3.10 -10.99 13.26
N LYS A 8 -2.24 -10.00 13.05
CA LYS A 8 -2.30 -9.17 11.85
C LYS A 8 -1.60 -9.91 10.72
N THR A 9 -2.37 -10.38 9.74
CA THR A 9 -1.82 -10.90 8.48
C THR A 9 -1.10 -9.77 7.75
N VAL A 10 0.05 -10.05 7.13
CA VAL A 10 0.71 -9.11 6.22
C VAL A 10 0.50 -9.61 4.81
N GLN A 11 -0.02 -8.76 3.93
CA GLN A 11 -0.16 -9.04 2.51
C GLN A 11 0.77 -8.14 1.72
N LEU A 12 1.51 -8.72 0.77
CA LEU A 12 2.38 -7.99 -0.13
C LEU A 12 1.77 -7.96 -1.53
N PHE A 13 1.68 -6.77 -2.12
CA PHE A 13 1.20 -6.58 -3.47
C PHE A 13 2.20 -5.81 -4.31
N SER A 14 2.34 -6.20 -5.57
CA SER A 14 3.20 -5.52 -6.54
C SER A 14 2.46 -5.12 -7.80
N SER A 15 2.84 -3.99 -8.38
CA SER A 15 2.52 -3.66 -9.76
C SER A 15 3.25 -4.62 -10.71
N PRO A 16 2.65 -5.05 -11.82
CA PRO A 16 3.27 -5.97 -12.79
C PRO A 16 4.44 -5.37 -13.58
N VAL A 17 4.86 -4.14 -13.28
CA VAL A 17 5.99 -3.47 -13.93
C VAL A 17 7.29 -4.02 -13.38
N SER A 18 8.27 -4.34 -14.25
CA SER A 18 9.53 -5.02 -13.89
C SER A 18 10.22 -4.44 -12.64
N ARG A 19 10.35 -3.12 -12.52
CA ARG A 19 11.00 -2.48 -11.35
C ARG A 19 10.24 -2.66 -10.04
N ALA A 20 8.91 -2.72 -10.09
CA ALA A 20 8.08 -2.96 -8.92
C ALA A 20 8.15 -4.44 -8.51
N ILE A 21 8.19 -5.35 -9.49
CA ILE A 21 8.42 -6.79 -9.26
C ILE A 21 9.76 -7.01 -8.57
N GLU A 22 10.86 -6.47 -9.10
CA GLU A 22 12.20 -6.60 -8.50
C GLU A 22 12.21 -6.15 -7.02
N SER A 23 11.55 -5.03 -6.72
CA SER A 23 11.43 -4.52 -5.36
C SER A 23 10.58 -5.44 -4.46
N ALA A 24 9.48 -5.98 -5.00
CA ALA A 24 8.62 -6.92 -4.28
C ALA A 24 9.29 -8.27 -4.04
N GLU A 25 10.10 -8.77 -4.99
CA GLU A 25 10.90 -9.98 -4.85
C GLU A 25 11.94 -9.84 -3.73
N ILE A 26 12.60 -8.69 -3.63
CA ILE A 26 13.53 -8.40 -2.52
C ILE A 26 12.78 -8.43 -1.18
N ILE A 27 11.64 -7.77 -1.08
CA ILE A 27 10.82 -7.76 0.15
C ILE A 27 10.35 -9.18 0.48
N SER A 28 9.86 -9.91 -0.53
CA SER A 28 9.41 -11.30 -0.41
C SER A 28 10.53 -12.20 0.12
N HIS A 29 11.73 -12.11 -0.44
CA HIS A 29 12.89 -12.88 -0.02
C HIS A 29 13.29 -12.57 1.44
N ILE A 30 13.27 -11.31 1.85
CA ILE A 30 13.64 -10.88 3.21
C ILE A 30 12.58 -11.30 4.24
N THR A 31 11.30 -11.17 3.89
CA THR A 31 10.19 -11.36 4.83
C THR A 31 9.60 -12.76 4.82
N GLY A 32 9.89 -13.56 3.78
CA GLY A 32 9.24 -14.84 3.52
C GLY A 32 7.77 -14.71 3.10
N LEU A 33 7.32 -13.51 2.72
CA LEU A 33 5.95 -13.27 2.26
C LEU A 33 5.84 -13.48 0.75
N ASP A 34 4.88 -14.28 0.31
CA ASP A 34 4.49 -14.29 -1.10
C ASP A 34 3.84 -12.94 -1.47
N TYR A 35 4.09 -12.47 -2.70
CA TYR A 35 3.43 -11.29 -3.23
C TYR A 35 2.42 -11.66 -4.31
N ASN A 36 1.32 -10.90 -4.35
CA ASN A 36 0.31 -11.00 -5.41
C ASN A 36 0.39 -9.78 -6.33
N PHE A 37 -0.17 -9.87 -7.54
CA PHE A 37 -0.24 -8.71 -8.42
C PHE A 37 -1.42 -7.81 -8.08
N LEU A 38 -1.21 -6.49 -8.19
CA LEU A 38 -2.29 -5.50 -8.06
C LEU A 38 -3.40 -5.71 -9.11
N GLU A 39 -3.08 -6.28 -10.27
CA GLU A 39 -4.06 -6.61 -11.31
C GLU A 39 -5.06 -7.68 -10.89
N GLU A 40 -4.69 -8.59 -9.98
CA GLU A 40 -5.62 -9.55 -9.37
C GLU A 40 -6.68 -8.84 -8.52
N LEU A 41 -6.33 -7.64 -8.02
CA LEU A 41 -7.27 -6.71 -7.41
C LEU A 41 -7.98 -5.83 -8.46
N GLY A 42 -7.88 -6.11 -9.75
CA GLY A 42 -8.49 -5.31 -10.82
C GLY A 42 -7.88 -3.92 -10.97
N LEU A 43 -6.67 -3.70 -10.45
CA LEU A 43 -5.97 -2.43 -10.53
C LEU A 43 -5.16 -2.35 -11.82
N ASN A 44 -5.76 -1.79 -12.85
CA ASN A 44 -5.03 -1.51 -14.08
C ASN A 44 -4.12 -0.30 -13.88
N CYS A 45 -2.82 -0.55 -13.94
CA CYS A 45 -1.71 0.35 -13.62
C CYS A 45 -1.49 1.48 -14.64
N SER A 46 -2.41 1.70 -15.58
CA SER A 46 -2.26 2.64 -16.70
C SER A 46 -3.11 3.91 -16.57
N ASP A 47 -4.01 4.00 -15.58
CA ASP A 47 -4.97 5.11 -15.45
C ASP A 47 -5.09 5.55 -13.98
N GLY A 48 -4.30 6.56 -13.59
CA GLY A 48 -4.14 7.01 -12.21
C GLY A 48 -5.45 7.42 -11.52
N ASP A 49 -6.44 7.90 -12.29
CA ASP A 49 -7.75 8.29 -11.77
C ASP A 49 -8.67 7.09 -11.49
N LYS A 50 -8.58 6.01 -12.28
CA LYS A 50 -9.30 4.76 -11.99
C LYS A 50 -8.70 4.03 -10.79
N ILE A 51 -7.38 4.14 -10.63
CA ILE A 51 -6.66 3.55 -9.52
C ILE A 51 -7.09 4.13 -8.18
N LYS A 52 -7.38 5.44 -8.11
CA LYS A 52 -7.85 6.09 -6.90
C LYS A 52 -9.02 5.37 -6.24
N ASN A 53 -10.12 5.15 -6.95
CA ASN A 53 -11.33 4.59 -6.34
C ASN A 53 -11.19 3.10 -6.02
N VAL A 54 -10.51 2.35 -6.88
CA VAL A 54 -10.35 0.88 -6.71
C VAL A 54 -9.33 0.57 -5.61
N ILE A 55 -8.23 1.33 -5.52
CA ILE A 55 -7.25 1.18 -4.44
C ILE A 55 -7.87 1.54 -3.10
N LEU A 56 -8.60 2.66 -3.01
CA LEU A 56 -9.26 3.09 -1.78
C LEU A 56 -10.18 1.99 -1.23
N ASP A 57 -11.13 1.50 -2.03
CA ASP A 57 -12.11 0.53 -1.53
C ASP A 57 -11.48 -0.84 -1.23
N LYS A 58 -10.53 -1.31 -2.05
CA LYS A 58 -9.90 -2.62 -1.82
C LYS A 58 -8.85 -2.60 -0.71
N ILE A 59 -7.97 -1.59 -0.66
CA ILE A 59 -6.99 -1.47 0.43
C ILE A 59 -7.71 -1.22 1.76
N LEU A 60 -8.76 -0.38 1.81
CA LEU A 60 -9.50 -0.19 3.06
C LEU A 60 -10.22 -1.46 3.52
N THR A 61 -10.72 -2.28 2.59
CA THR A 61 -11.35 -3.56 2.94
C THR A 61 -10.31 -4.57 3.46
N LEU A 62 -9.13 -4.64 2.83
CA LEU A 62 -8.04 -5.54 3.24
C LEU A 62 -7.37 -5.08 4.54
N THR A 63 -7.19 -3.77 4.75
CA THR A 63 -6.56 -3.22 5.97
C THR A 63 -7.43 -3.33 7.22
N ASN A 64 -8.66 -3.88 7.12
CA ASN A 64 -9.53 -4.18 8.25
C ASN A 64 -9.06 -5.43 9.02
N GLY A 65 -7.91 -5.31 9.69
CA GLY A 65 -7.29 -6.38 10.47
C GLY A 65 -5.91 -6.81 9.95
N GLU A 66 -5.54 -6.37 8.75
CA GLU A 66 -4.29 -6.78 8.10
C GLU A 66 -3.39 -5.58 7.77
N ILE A 67 -2.11 -5.87 7.57
CA ILE A 67 -1.11 -4.91 7.08
C ILE A 67 -0.95 -5.16 5.59
N VAL A 68 -1.20 -4.15 4.77
CA VAL A 68 -1.03 -4.23 3.32
C VAL A 68 0.24 -3.47 2.95
N VAL A 69 1.20 -4.18 2.36
CA VAL A 69 2.39 -3.60 1.75
C VAL A 69 2.16 -3.55 0.25
N MET A 70 2.26 -2.36 -0.34
CA MET A 70 2.06 -2.17 -1.77
C MET A 70 3.31 -1.57 -2.40
N VAL A 71 3.80 -2.23 -3.44
CA VAL A 71 4.90 -1.76 -4.28
C VAL A 71 4.34 -1.34 -5.63
N SER A 72 4.50 -0.07 -5.99
CA SER A 72 3.96 0.46 -7.23
C SER A 72 4.79 1.64 -7.75
N HIS A 73 4.44 2.15 -8.93
CA HIS A 73 5.09 3.32 -9.51
C HIS A 73 4.56 4.63 -8.89
N LEU A 74 5.38 5.67 -8.97
CA LEU A 74 5.14 6.95 -8.29
C LEU A 74 3.75 7.58 -8.58
N PRO A 75 3.24 7.59 -9.84
CA PRO A 75 1.88 8.06 -10.11
C PRO A 75 0.80 7.38 -9.27
N ASN A 76 0.85 6.06 -9.09
CA ASN A 76 -0.11 5.32 -8.29
C ASN A 76 -0.01 5.68 -6.81
N ILE A 77 1.21 5.69 -6.27
CA ILE A 77 1.45 6.03 -4.86
C ILE A 77 1.00 7.47 -4.58
N SER A 78 1.30 8.39 -5.50
CA SER A 78 0.86 9.79 -5.41
C SER A 78 -0.66 9.90 -5.44
N GLY A 79 -1.31 9.17 -6.35
CA GLY A 79 -2.77 9.08 -6.42
C GLY A 79 -3.38 8.62 -5.10
N VAL A 80 -2.80 7.60 -4.47
CA VAL A 80 -3.25 7.10 -3.15
C VAL A 80 -3.08 8.14 -2.05
N ILE A 81 -1.90 8.77 -1.95
CA ILE A 81 -1.61 9.77 -0.92
C ILE A 81 -2.56 10.97 -1.01
N VAL A 82 -2.78 11.47 -2.23
CA VAL A 82 -3.70 12.59 -2.50
C VAL A 82 -5.14 12.20 -2.15
N SER A 83 -5.50 10.95 -2.40
CA SER A 83 -6.87 10.45 -2.17
C SER A 83 -7.24 10.31 -0.71
N PHE A 84 -6.27 9.99 0.13
CA PHE A 84 -6.48 9.82 1.56
C PHE A 84 -6.40 11.12 2.36
N ASP A 85 -6.15 12.26 1.69
CA ASP A 85 -5.92 13.57 2.31
C ASP A 85 -5.15 13.44 3.62
N CYS A 86 -3.89 12.99 3.52
CA CYS A 86 -3.06 12.68 4.68
C CYS A 86 -2.77 13.93 5.57
N GLY A 87 -3.31 15.11 5.23
CA GLY A 87 -3.29 16.34 6.03
C GLY A 87 -1.90 16.93 6.26
N LYS A 88 -0.86 16.30 5.70
CA LYS A 88 0.54 16.52 6.05
C LYS A 88 1.34 16.84 4.78
N PRO A 89 1.85 18.08 4.63
CA PRO A 89 2.63 18.50 3.46
C PRO A 89 3.86 17.62 3.20
N GLU A 90 4.48 17.13 4.27
CA GLU A 90 5.66 16.25 4.28
C GLU A 90 5.45 14.89 3.59
N ILE A 91 4.19 14.49 3.37
CA ILE A 91 3.82 13.20 2.75
C ILE A 91 3.45 13.40 1.28
N ARG A 92 3.31 14.65 0.81
CA ARG A 92 2.93 14.96 -0.58
C ARG A 92 4.00 14.56 -1.60
N TRP A 93 5.23 14.33 -1.16
CA TRP A 93 6.35 13.96 -2.01
C TRP A 93 7.04 12.70 -1.48
N ILE A 94 7.01 11.66 -2.31
CA ILE A 94 7.75 10.41 -2.11
C ILE A 94 8.67 10.21 -3.32
N GLY A 95 9.92 9.85 -3.06
CA GLY A 95 10.93 9.48 -4.04
C GLY A 95 10.91 7.98 -4.33
N THR A 96 11.65 7.58 -5.37
CA THR A 96 11.83 6.16 -5.72
C THR A 96 12.54 5.41 -4.58
N GLY A 97 12.00 4.26 -4.20
CA GLY A 97 12.56 3.40 -3.14
C GLY A 97 12.24 3.85 -1.72
N GLU A 98 11.58 4.99 -1.54
CA GLU A 98 11.07 5.42 -0.25
C GLU A 98 9.72 4.74 0.04
N ALA A 99 9.38 4.64 1.32
CA ALA A 99 8.13 4.05 1.77
C ALA A 99 7.36 5.03 2.66
N ILE A 100 6.04 4.96 2.59
CA ILE A 100 5.13 5.69 3.48
C ILE A 100 4.21 4.68 4.14
N VAL A 101 4.10 4.78 5.46
CA VAL A 101 3.19 3.98 6.26
C VAL A 101 1.97 4.80 6.59
N LEU A 102 0.81 4.33 6.14
CA LEU A 102 -0.50 4.90 6.43
C LEU A 102 -1.21 4.04 7.47
N ASN A 103 -1.63 4.66 8.58
CA ASN A 103 -2.47 4.02 9.59
C ASN A 103 -3.89 4.51 9.43
N PHE A 104 -4.82 3.58 9.32
CA PHE A 104 -6.24 3.85 9.11
C PHE A 104 -7.04 3.70 10.40
N GLY A 105 -8.02 4.59 10.59
CA GLY A 105 -9.11 4.47 11.55
C GLY A 105 -10.43 4.51 10.79
N GLY A 106 -10.98 3.34 10.48
CA GLY A 106 -12.07 3.23 9.49
C GLY A 106 -11.57 3.62 8.10
N LYS A 107 -12.31 4.49 7.40
CA LYS A 107 -11.94 4.96 6.04
C LYS A 107 -11.00 6.17 6.01
N LYS A 108 -10.49 6.61 7.16
CA LYS A 108 -9.65 7.81 7.26
C LYS A 108 -8.23 7.46 7.70
N VAL A 109 -7.23 8.12 7.11
CA VAL A 109 -5.86 8.08 7.63
C VAL A 109 -5.82 8.86 8.94
N VAL A 110 -5.48 8.18 10.02
CA VAL A 110 -5.32 8.79 11.36
C VAL A 110 -3.86 9.14 11.65
N ARG A 111 -2.91 8.49 10.96
CA ARG A 111 -1.49 8.78 11.07
C ARG A 111 -0.77 8.34 9.80
N ALA A 112 0.17 9.15 9.34
CA ALA A 112 1.04 8.79 8.24
C ALA A 112 2.48 9.20 8.55
N HIS A 113 3.45 8.37 8.17
CA HIS A 113 4.88 8.60 8.35
C HIS A 113 5.67 8.05 7.18
N LYS A 114 6.75 8.75 6.82
CA LYS A 114 7.72 8.31 5.81
C LYS A 114 8.83 7.53 6.50
N LEU A 115 9.28 6.43 5.88
CA LEU A 115 10.42 5.61 6.32
C LEU A 115 11.71 6.06 5.65
#